data_AF-A0ABC8UCS5-F1
#
_entry.id   AF-A0ABC8UCS5-F1
#
_cell.length_a   1.000
_cell.length_b   1.000
_cell.length_c   1.000
_cell.angle_alpha   90.00
_cell.angle_beta   90.00
_cell.angle_gamma   90.00
#
_symmetry.space_group_name_H-M   'P 1'
#
loop_
_entity.id
_entity.type
_entity.pdbx_description
1 polymer ?
#
loop_
_entity_poly.entity_id
_entity_poly.type
_entity_poly.pdbx_seq_one_letter_code
_entity_poly.pdbx_strand_id
1 'polypeptide(L)'
;ERRAELLAKWRSKGGVFLIGYTAFRNLSLGKYMKDRHMARDICHALQDGPDILVCDEAHMIKNTRADTTQALKQVKCQRRIALTGSPLQNNLMEYYCMVDFVREGFLGSSHDFQNPIENGQHTNSTTDDVKIMNQRSHILYEQLKGFVQRMDMTVVKKDLPPKTVFVIAVKLSPLQRKLYKKFLDVHGFTNKRDSSEKTQKRSFFAGYQALAQICNHPGILELMKEDRGYMKHEDAVENFLAEDSCSDDNIDYNEIAGEKLRNKNEVPLRKTDNGFFHEDWWNDLLQGKNCKEVDYSGKMVLLLDILTMCSDVGDKALVFSQ
;
A
#
# COMPACT_ATOMS: atom_id res chain seq x y z
N GLU A 1 -29.15 -6.67 -7.73
CA GLU A 1 -30.40 -5.94 -8.04
C GLU A 1 -30.31 -4.45 -7.70
N ARG A 2 -30.30 -4.01 -6.43
CA ARG A 2 -30.25 -2.57 -6.06
C ARG A 2 -29.15 -1.72 -6.73
N ARG A 3 -27.95 -2.28 -6.97
CA ARG A 3 -26.84 -1.57 -7.66
C ARG A 3 -27.13 -1.32 -9.15
N ALA A 4 -27.76 -2.27 -9.82
CA ALA A 4 -28.11 -2.15 -11.23
C ALA A 4 -29.19 -1.07 -11.45
N GLU A 5 -30.17 -1.01 -10.55
CA GLU A 5 -31.21 0.02 -10.57
C GLU A 5 -30.65 1.44 -10.37
N LEU A 6 -29.71 1.60 -9.42
CA LEU A 6 -29.04 2.89 -9.20
C LEU A 6 -28.25 3.34 -10.43
N LEU A 7 -27.55 2.41 -11.08
CA LEU A 7 -26.78 2.67 -12.28
C LEU A 7 -27.69 3.05 -13.47
N ALA A 8 -28.80 2.33 -13.66
CA ALA A 8 -29.80 2.64 -14.68
C ALA A 8 -30.48 4.00 -14.44
N LYS A 9 -30.74 4.33 -13.17
CA LYS A 9 -31.27 5.65 -12.78
C LYS A 9 -30.26 6.76 -13.08
N TRP A 10 -28.98 6.55 -12.78
CA TRP A 10 -27.92 7.51 -13.11
C TRP A 10 -27.78 7.69 -14.63
N ARG A 11 -27.83 6.60 -15.40
CA ARG A 11 -27.78 6.67 -16.87
C ARG A 11 -28.94 7.44 -17.48
N SER A 12 -30.15 7.27 -16.95
CA SER A 12 -31.35 7.93 -17.48
C SER A 12 -31.50 9.39 -17.02
N LYS A 13 -31.14 9.70 -15.77
CA LYS A 13 -31.33 11.03 -15.19
C LYS A 13 -30.08 11.91 -15.18
N GLY A 14 -28.92 11.33 -15.44
CA GLY A 14 -27.62 11.98 -15.27
C GLY A 14 -27.27 12.22 -13.79
N GLY A 15 -26.25 13.05 -13.57
CA GLY A 15 -25.78 13.45 -12.24
C GLY A 15 -24.43 12.85 -11.87
N VAL A 16 -24.13 12.82 -10.56
CA VAL A 16 -22.86 12.31 -10.02
C VAL A 16 -23.03 10.88 -9.52
N PHE A 17 -22.14 9.99 -9.95
CA PHE A 17 -22.08 8.61 -9.47
C PHE A 17 -20.77 8.38 -8.73
N LEU A 18 -20.87 8.03 -7.45
CA LEU A 18 -19.72 7.76 -6.58
C LEU A 18 -19.56 6.25 -6.39
N ILE A 19 -18.35 5.76 -6.61
CA ILE A 19 -18.02 4.34 -6.49
C ILE A 19 -16.57 4.17 -6.02
N GLY A 20 -16.33 3.23 -5.10
CA GLY A 20 -14.97 2.89 -4.67
C GLY A 20 -14.23 2.05 -5.72
N TYR A 21 -12.91 2.13 -5.75
CA TYR A 21 -12.05 1.45 -6.72
C TYR A 21 -12.31 -0.07 -6.82
N THR A 22 -12.43 -0.77 -5.69
CA THR A 22 -12.68 -2.23 -5.67
C THR A 22 -14.02 -2.57 -6.30
N ALA A 23 -15.08 -1.83 -5.95
CA ALA A 23 -16.40 -2.03 -6.51
C ALA A 23 -16.41 -1.73 -8.01
N PHE A 24 -15.76 -0.63 -8.43
CA PHE A 24 -15.61 -0.28 -9.84
C PHE A 24 -14.87 -1.37 -10.62
N ARG A 25 -13.71 -1.82 -10.14
CA ARG A 25 -12.92 -2.90 -10.76
C ARG A 25 -13.77 -4.16 -10.93
N ASN A 26 -14.43 -4.62 -9.87
CA ASN A 26 -15.19 -5.86 -9.89
C ASN A 26 -16.40 -5.78 -10.84
N LEU A 27 -17.11 -4.65 -10.85
CA LEU A 27 -18.25 -4.43 -11.74
C LEU A 27 -17.83 -4.26 -13.19
N SER A 28 -16.76 -3.50 -13.46
CA SER A 28 -16.24 -3.27 -14.82
C SER A 28 -15.65 -4.54 -15.45
N LEU A 29 -15.05 -5.42 -14.65
CA LEU A 29 -14.52 -6.71 -15.11
C LEU A 29 -15.55 -7.86 -15.05
N GLY A 30 -16.76 -7.60 -14.57
CA GLY A 30 -17.80 -8.61 -14.40
C GLY A 30 -17.45 -9.73 -13.41
N LYS A 31 -16.49 -9.49 -12.51
CA LYS A 31 -16.08 -10.48 -11.48
C LYS A 31 -17.22 -10.64 -10.47
N TYR A 32 -17.49 -11.89 -10.07
CA TYR A 32 -18.49 -12.26 -9.04
C TYR A 32 -19.98 -12.06 -9.40
N MET A 33 -20.33 -11.80 -10.66
CA MET A 33 -21.73 -11.79 -11.11
C MET A 33 -22.14 -13.11 -11.78
N LYS A 34 -23.18 -13.76 -11.24
CA LYS A 34 -23.73 -15.02 -11.77
C LYS A 34 -24.46 -14.83 -13.10
N ASP A 35 -25.09 -13.68 -13.29
CA ASP A 35 -25.81 -13.33 -14.52
C ASP A 35 -24.90 -12.56 -15.49
N ARG A 36 -24.61 -13.18 -16.64
CA ARG A 36 -23.74 -12.61 -17.67
C ARG A 36 -24.36 -11.45 -18.44
N HIS A 37 -25.69 -11.40 -18.56
CA HIS A 37 -26.36 -10.30 -19.26
C HIS A 37 -26.29 -9.02 -18.43
N MET A 38 -26.70 -9.12 -17.16
CA MET A 38 -26.63 -8.00 -16.21
C MET A 38 -25.19 -7.51 -16.01
N ALA A 39 -24.21 -8.42 -15.95
CA ALA A 39 -22.80 -8.04 -15.86
C ALA A 39 -22.38 -7.18 -17.07
N ARG A 40 -22.72 -7.62 -18.29
CA ARG A 40 -22.37 -6.89 -19.52
C ARG A 40 -23.04 -5.51 -19.57
N ASP A 41 -24.30 -5.42 -19.16
CA ASP A 41 -25.03 -4.15 -19.13
C ASP A 41 -24.38 -3.16 -18.16
N ILE A 42 -23.97 -3.63 -16.98
CA ILE A 42 -23.25 -2.80 -15.99
C ILE A 42 -21.87 -2.40 -16.51
N CYS A 43 -21.10 -3.31 -17.10
CA CYS A 43 -19.81 -3.00 -17.70
C CYS A 43 -19.93 -1.90 -18.76
N HIS A 44 -20.85 -2.07 -19.72
CA HIS A 44 -21.10 -1.08 -20.76
C HIS A 44 -21.57 0.26 -20.15
N ALA A 45 -22.44 0.17 -19.14
CA ALA A 45 -22.94 1.34 -18.46
C ALA A 45 -21.85 2.12 -17.69
N LEU A 46 -20.81 1.46 -17.19
CA LEU A 46 -19.67 2.12 -16.55
C LEU A 46 -18.62 2.62 -17.56
N GLN A 47 -18.40 1.89 -18.65
CA GLN A 47 -17.39 2.22 -19.65
C GLN A 47 -17.82 3.37 -20.58
N ASP A 48 -19.04 3.34 -21.13
CA ASP A 48 -19.50 4.28 -22.15
C ASP A 48 -20.47 5.33 -21.59
N GLY A 49 -20.27 5.71 -20.33
CA GLY A 49 -21.26 6.43 -19.53
C GLY A 49 -20.87 7.80 -19.04
N PRO A 50 -19.76 7.92 -18.31
CA PRO A 50 -19.40 9.20 -17.73
C PRO A 50 -18.83 10.14 -18.79
N ASP A 51 -19.30 11.39 -18.80
CA ASP A 51 -18.65 12.46 -19.57
C ASP A 51 -17.31 12.88 -18.94
N ILE A 52 -17.25 12.82 -17.61
CA ILE A 52 -16.09 13.19 -16.78
C ILE A 52 -15.81 12.05 -15.79
N LEU A 53 -14.57 11.59 -15.76
CA LEU A 53 -14.08 10.64 -14.76
C LEU A 53 -13.15 11.36 -13.78
N VAL A 54 -13.49 11.32 -12.49
CA VAL A 54 -12.67 11.88 -11.41
C VAL A 54 -12.17 10.75 -10.54
N CYS A 55 -10.85 10.62 -10.43
CA CYS A 55 -10.15 9.64 -9.62
C CYS A 55 -9.53 10.35 -8.42
N ASP A 56 -10.07 10.10 -7.22
CA ASP A 56 -9.49 10.58 -5.98
C ASP A 56 -8.40 9.61 -5.48
N GLU A 57 -7.38 10.13 -4.81
CA GLU A 57 -6.20 9.36 -4.41
C GLU A 57 -5.59 8.54 -5.57
N ALA A 58 -5.35 9.23 -6.69
CA ALA A 58 -4.88 8.64 -7.95
C ALA A 58 -3.53 7.93 -7.85
N HIS A 59 -2.81 8.05 -6.73
CA HIS A 59 -1.65 7.21 -6.42
C HIS A 59 -2.01 5.71 -6.35
N MET A 60 -3.29 5.36 -6.22
CA MET A 60 -3.81 4.00 -6.42
C MET A 60 -3.59 3.47 -7.85
N ILE A 61 -3.41 4.35 -8.84
CA ILE A 61 -3.11 4.04 -10.25
C ILE A 61 -1.58 3.97 -10.43
N LYS A 62 -0.94 3.05 -9.71
CA LYS A 62 0.52 2.92 -9.67
C LYS A 62 1.12 2.09 -10.81
N ASN A 63 0.32 1.20 -11.41
CA ASN A 63 0.78 0.19 -12.37
C ASN A 63 -0.16 0.12 -13.58
N THR A 64 0.40 0.22 -14.80
CA THR A 64 -0.37 0.09 -16.06
C THR A 64 -1.01 -1.29 -16.23
N ARG A 65 -0.41 -2.33 -15.64
CA ARG A 65 -0.90 -3.72 -15.72
C ARG A 65 -1.95 -4.06 -14.68
N ALA A 66 -2.14 -3.24 -13.64
CA ALA A 66 -3.11 -3.53 -12.59
C ALA A 66 -4.55 -3.54 -13.15
N ASP A 67 -5.34 -4.52 -12.72
CA ASP A 67 -6.75 -4.68 -13.10
C ASP A 67 -7.55 -3.38 -12.96
N THR A 68 -7.29 -2.64 -11.88
CA THR A 68 -7.93 -1.35 -11.61
C THR A 68 -7.58 -0.31 -12.69
N THR A 69 -6.30 -0.17 -13.03
CA THR A 69 -5.84 0.75 -14.08
C THR A 69 -6.41 0.39 -15.44
N GLN A 70 -6.42 -0.91 -15.78
CA GLN A 70 -7.02 -1.38 -17.02
C GLN A 70 -8.52 -1.10 -17.09
N ALA A 71 -9.25 -1.37 -16.00
CA ALA A 71 -10.68 -1.08 -15.92
C ALA A 71 -10.98 0.42 -16.07
N LEU A 72 -10.15 1.29 -15.47
CA LEU A 72 -10.29 2.75 -15.58
C LEU A 72 -9.95 3.26 -16.98
N LYS A 73 -8.91 2.70 -17.62
CA LYS A 73 -8.53 3.05 -19.00
C LYS A 73 -9.63 2.71 -20.01
N GLN A 74 -10.41 1.65 -19.77
CA GLN A 74 -11.55 1.26 -20.61
C GLN A 74 -12.71 2.25 -20.58
N VAL A 75 -12.76 3.17 -19.61
CA VAL A 75 -13.83 4.18 -19.52
C VAL A 75 -13.64 5.23 -20.61
N LYS A 76 -14.59 5.27 -21.55
CA LYS A 76 -14.68 6.31 -22.57
C LYS A 76 -15.34 7.54 -21.96
N CYS A 77 -14.54 8.58 -21.78
CA CYS A 77 -14.98 9.87 -21.26
C CYS A 77 -14.23 10.99 -21.98
N GLN A 78 -14.81 12.20 -22.01
CA GLN A 78 -14.18 13.35 -22.66
C GLN A 78 -13.06 13.95 -21.80
N ARG A 79 -13.19 13.83 -20.46
CA ARG A 79 -12.27 14.44 -19.50
C ARG A 79 -11.95 13.48 -18.37
N ARG A 80 -10.66 13.38 -18.04
CA ARG A 80 -10.15 12.62 -16.89
C ARG A 80 -9.46 13.58 -15.93
N ILE A 81 -9.78 13.47 -14.64
CA ILE A 81 -9.16 14.24 -13.57
C ILE A 81 -8.61 13.26 -12.55
N ALA A 82 -7.32 13.36 -12.25
CA ALA A 82 -6.65 12.61 -11.21
C ALA A 82 -6.28 13.56 -10.07
N LEU A 83 -6.75 13.26 -8.86
CA LEU A 83 -6.45 14.03 -7.64
C LEU A 83 -5.52 13.19 -6.77
N THR A 84 -4.47 13.81 -6.22
CA THR A 84 -3.55 13.13 -5.31
C THR A 84 -2.92 14.13 -4.35
N GLY A 85 -2.87 13.77 -3.06
CA GLY A 85 -2.16 14.56 -2.04
C GLY A 85 -0.64 14.37 -2.07
N SER A 86 -0.15 13.31 -2.71
CA SER A 86 1.26 12.88 -2.65
C SER A 86 1.84 12.59 -4.06
N PRO A 87 1.89 13.57 -4.98
CA PRO A 87 2.19 13.31 -6.38
C PRO A 87 3.60 12.77 -6.67
N LEU A 88 4.57 12.91 -5.77
CA LEU A 88 6.00 12.63 -6.02
C LEU A 88 6.68 11.78 -4.94
N GLN A 89 5.94 11.21 -3.98
CA GLN A 89 6.59 10.54 -2.85
C GLN A 89 6.99 9.08 -3.14
N ASN A 90 6.35 8.43 -4.12
CA ASN A 90 6.56 7.01 -4.39
C ASN A 90 6.76 6.80 -5.90
N ASN A 91 8.01 6.69 -6.35
CA ASN A 91 8.39 6.18 -7.68
C ASN A 91 7.95 7.02 -8.92
N LEU A 92 8.92 7.37 -9.78
CA LEU A 92 8.71 8.04 -11.06
C LEU A 92 7.71 7.28 -11.96
N MET A 93 7.67 5.95 -11.84
CA MET A 93 6.75 5.10 -12.58
C MET A 93 5.28 5.31 -12.19
N GLU A 94 4.96 5.58 -10.91
CA GLU A 94 3.58 5.90 -10.50
C GLU A 94 3.13 7.21 -11.14
N TYR A 95 4.04 8.17 -11.19
CA TYR A 95 3.79 9.45 -11.84
C TYR A 95 3.53 9.29 -13.35
N TYR A 96 4.34 8.46 -14.04
CA TYR A 96 4.09 8.10 -15.44
C TYR A 96 2.71 7.48 -15.61
N CYS A 97 2.34 6.49 -14.79
CA CYS A 97 1.04 5.83 -14.84
C CYS A 97 -0.12 6.81 -14.68
N MET A 98 -0.02 7.77 -13.74
CA MET A 98 -1.04 8.79 -13.55
C MET A 98 -1.16 9.74 -14.74
N VAL A 99 -0.03 10.23 -15.29
CA VAL A 99 -0.04 11.11 -16.46
C VAL A 99 -0.59 10.39 -17.68
N ASP A 100 -0.16 9.15 -17.93
CA ASP A 100 -0.64 8.33 -19.03
C ASP A 100 -2.13 7.96 -18.89
N PHE A 101 -2.62 7.78 -17.66
CA PHE A 101 -4.05 7.60 -17.41
C PHE A 101 -4.89 8.84 -17.82
N VAL A 102 -4.41 10.04 -17.47
CA VAL A 102 -5.10 11.30 -17.79
C VAL A 102 -4.97 11.66 -19.27
N ARG A 103 -3.78 11.49 -19.85
CA ARG A 103 -3.45 11.84 -21.23
C ARG A 103 -2.55 10.76 -21.84
N GLU A 104 -3.21 9.73 -22.35
CA GLU A 104 -2.55 8.54 -22.89
C GLU A 104 -1.56 8.87 -24.01
N GLY A 105 -0.35 8.31 -23.91
CA GLY A 105 0.72 8.46 -24.90
C GLY A 105 1.43 9.82 -24.90
N PHE A 106 1.11 10.75 -23.99
CA PHE A 106 1.73 12.08 -23.96
C PHE A 106 3.24 12.07 -23.66
N LEU A 107 3.67 11.17 -22.77
CA LEU A 107 5.07 11.06 -22.35
C LEU A 107 5.90 10.08 -23.21
N GLY A 108 5.30 9.45 -24.22
CA GLY A 108 5.94 8.38 -24.99
C GLY A 108 6.03 7.06 -24.21
N SER A 109 7.02 6.22 -24.52
CA SER A 109 7.18 4.92 -23.88
C SER A 109 7.67 5.05 -22.43
N SER A 110 7.30 4.12 -21.56
CA SER A 110 7.75 4.11 -20.16
C SER A 110 9.28 4.01 -20.05
N HIS A 111 9.92 3.30 -20.99
CA HIS A 111 11.36 3.10 -21.01
C HIS A 111 12.14 4.38 -21.36
N ASP A 112 11.63 5.20 -22.29
CA ASP A 112 12.26 6.48 -22.67
C ASP A 112 12.13 7.51 -21.54
N PHE A 113 11.11 7.36 -20.71
CA PHE A 113 10.82 8.22 -19.56
C PHE A 113 11.70 7.89 -18.34
N GLN A 114 11.90 6.60 -18.05
CA GLN A 114 12.47 6.11 -16.80
C GLN A 114 14.00 6.20 -16.73
N ASN A 115 14.70 5.69 -17.74
CA ASN A 115 16.15 5.48 -17.71
C ASN A 115 16.98 6.74 -17.43
N PRO A 116 16.73 7.91 -18.06
CA PRO A 116 17.62 9.06 -17.89
C PRO A 116 17.46 9.76 -16.54
N ILE A 117 16.29 9.63 -15.90
CA ILE A 117 15.98 10.33 -14.65
C ILE A 117 16.39 9.46 -13.45
N GLU A 118 16.12 8.15 -13.48
CA GLU A 118 16.52 7.24 -12.40
C GLU A 118 18.04 7.06 -12.33
N ASN A 119 18.73 7.00 -13.48
CA ASN A 119 20.19 6.83 -13.52
C ASN A 119 20.96 7.94 -12.80
N GLY A 120 20.40 9.14 -12.67
CA GLY A 120 21.02 10.26 -11.94
C GLY A 120 20.71 10.31 -10.44
N GLN A 121 19.82 9.46 -9.93
CA GLN A 121 19.38 9.44 -8.53
C GLN A 121 20.16 8.45 -7.65
N HIS A 122 21.01 7.61 -8.24
CA HIS A 122 21.79 6.62 -7.50
C HIS A 122 23.03 7.24 -6.84
N THR A 123 23.48 6.64 -5.73
CA THR A 123 24.68 7.12 -5.00
C THR A 123 25.97 6.99 -5.80
N ASN A 124 25.99 6.17 -6.84
CA ASN A 124 27.11 5.92 -7.73
C ASN A 124 26.97 6.61 -9.11
N SER A 125 25.98 7.50 -9.28
CA SER A 125 25.77 8.24 -10.53
C SER A 125 26.95 9.15 -10.84
N THR A 126 27.33 9.24 -12.12
CA THR A 126 28.37 10.16 -12.56
C THR A 126 27.84 11.61 -12.62
N THR A 127 28.75 12.58 -12.70
CA THR A 127 28.37 13.99 -12.88
C THR A 127 27.58 14.24 -14.16
N ASP A 128 27.85 13.44 -15.21
CA ASP A 128 27.13 13.53 -16.48
C ASP A 128 25.70 12.96 -16.34
N ASP A 129 25.52 11.86 -15.61
CA ASP A 129 24.20 11.29 -15.32
C ASP A 129 23.31 12.29 -14.57
N VAL A 130 23.86 12.96 -13.55
CA VAL A 130 23.13 13.99 -12.77
C VAL A 130 22.76 15.18 -13.66
N LYS A 131 23.64 15.57 -14.59
CA LYS A 131 23.37 16.68 -15.53
C LYS A 131 22.24 16.31 -16.50
N ILE A 132 22.28 15.09 -17.05
CA ILE A 132 21.22 14.56 -17.94
C ILE A 132 19.89 14.47 -17.18
N MET A 133 19.90 13.94 -15.96
CA MET A 133 18.71 13.87 -15.09
C MET A 133 18.08 15.24 -14.87
N ASN A 134 18.89 16.24 -14.50
CA ASN A 134 18.39 17.61 -14.27
C ASN A 134 17.78 18.21 -15.54
N GLN A 135 18.43 18.03 -16.70
CA GLN A 135 17.92 18.50 -17.97
C GLN A 135 16.58 17.84 -18.34
N ARG A 136 16.48 16.51 -18.18
CA ARG A 136 15.27 15.74 -18.48
C ARG A 136 14.13 16.07 -17.52
N SER A 137 14.43 16.22 -16.23
CA SER A 137 13.46 16.64 -15.21
C SER A 137 12.90 18.03 -15.50
N HIS A 138 13.72 18.96 -15.98
CA HIS A 138 13.27 20.29 -16.37
C HIS A 138 12.35 20.26 -17.60
N ILE A 139 12.72 19.51 -18.64
CA ILE A 139 11.88 19.32 -19.83
C ILE A 139 10.53 18.73 -19.44
N LEU A 140 10.54 17.71 -18.59
CA LEU A 140 9.32 17.07 -18.09
C LEU A 140 8.43 18.06 -17.36
N TYR A 141 9.00 18.85 -16.45
CA TYR A 141 8.25 19.87 -15.73
C TYR A 141 7.58 20.86 -16.67
N GLU A 142 8.31 21.39 -17.66
CA GLU A 142 7.75 22.34 -18.64
C GLU A 142 6.65 21.71 -19.51
N GLN A 143 6.79 20.44 -19.89
CA GLN A 143 5.75 19.72 -20.64
C GLN A 143 4.46 19.52 -19.82
N LEU A 144 4.59 19.33 -18.51
CA LEU A 144 3.45 19.00 -17.62
C LEU A 144 2.80 20.22 -16.98
N LYS A 145 3.50 21.35 -16.91
CA LYS A 145 3.04 22.60 -16.30
C LYS A 145 1.68 23.08 -16.79
N GLY A 146 1.30 22.74 -18.02
CA GLY A 146 0.01 23.13 -18.61
C GLY A 146 -1.22 22.41 -18.06
N PHE A 147 -1.06 21.23 -17.45
CA PHE A 147 -2.19 20.43 -16.97
C PHE A 147 -1.97 19.74 -15.62
N VAL A 148 -0.74 19.70 -15.11
CA VAL A 148 -0.45 19.27 -13.74
C VAL A 148 -0.43 20.51 -12.85
N GLN A 149 -1.40 20.58 -11.94
CA GLN A 149 -1.49 21.67 -10.97
C GLN A 149 -1.08 21.15 -9.59
N ARG A 150 -0.05 21.77 -9.00
CA ARG A 150 0.41 21.48 -7.65
C ARG A 150 0.43 22.75 -6.84
N MET A 151 -0.29 22.76 -5.72
CA MET A 151 -0.31 23.84 -4.76
C MET A 151 0.36 23.37 -3.47
N ASP A 152 1.41 24.06 -3.05
CA ASP A 152 2.06 23.78 -1.77
C ASP A 152 1.28 24.42 -0.62
N MET A 153 1.60 24.02 0.61
CA MET A 153 0.99 24.55 1.85
C MET A 153 1.11 26.09 1.99
N THR A 154 1.98 26.72 1.20
CA THR A 154 2.12 28.18 1.12
C THR A 154 0.82 28.89 0.79
N VAL A 155 -0.09 28.25 0.04
CA VAL A 155 -1.38 28.86 -0.36
C VAL A 155 -2.33 29.07 0.83
N VAL A 156 -2.26 28.22 1.86
CA VAL A 156 -3.10 28.30 3.08
C VAL A 156 -2.35 28.83 4.30
N LYS A 157 -1.06 29.16 4.17
CA LYS A 157 -0.19 29.55 5.29
C LYS A 157 -0.68 30.80 6.04
N LYS A 158 -1.46 31.68 5.39
CA LYS A 158 -2.02 32.88 6.01
C LYS A 158 -3.29 32.60 6.81
N ASP A 159 -4.01 31.54 6.47
CA ASP A 159 -5.31 31.22 7.04
C ASP A 159 -5.22 30.18 8.17
N LEU A 160 -4.07 29.49 8.30
CA LEU A 160 -3.83 28.45 9.28
C LEU A 160 -2.69 28.82 10.24
N PRO A 161 -2.78 28.43 11.52
CA PRO A 161 -1.67 28.58 12.46
C PRO A 161 -0.44 27.77 12.00
N PRO A 162 0.79 28.17 12.39
CA PRO A 162 2.00 27.46 12.02
C PRO A 162 1.99 26.02 12.58
N LYS A 163 2.34 25.05 11.74
CA LYS A 163 2.49 23.65 12.14
C LYS A 163 3.86 23.43 12.77
N THR A 164 3.89 23.05 14.04
CA THR A 164 5.11 22.61 14.74
C THR A 164 5.22 21.09 14.65
N VAL A 165 6.40 20.57 14.30
CA VAL A 165 6.65 19.12 14.16
C VAL A 165 7.81 18.73 15.05
N PHE A 166 7.60 17.74 15.90
CA PHE A 166 8.62 17.18 16.78
C PHE A 166 8.92 15.73 16.37
N VAL A 167 10.21 15.40 16.26
CA VAL A 167 10.67 14.02 16.09
C VAL A 167 11.32 13.60 17.40
N ILE A 168 10.64 12.73 18.15
CA ILE A 168 11.08 12.33 19.49
C ILE A 168 11.73 10.96 19.42
N ALA A 169 13.03 10.89 19.71
CA ALA A 169 13.76 9.63 19.82
C ALA A 169 13.54 9.02 21.21
N VAL A 170 12.81 7.92 21.26
CA VAL A 170 12.43 7.24 22.51
C VAL A 170 13.35 6.05 22.78
N LYS A 171 13.85 5.93 24.02
CA LYS A 171 14.67 4.79 24.42
C LYS A 171 13.79 3.55 24.68
N LEU A 172 14.28 2.38 24.26
CA LEU A 172 13.65 1.11 24.60
C LEU A 172 13.70 0.86 26.11
N SER A 173 12.59 0.36 26.65
CA SER A 173 12.49 -0.09 28.04
C SER A 173 13.48 -1.25 28.32
N PRO A 174 13.80 -1.52 29.60
CA PRO A 174 14.66 -2.66 29.95
C PRO A 174 14.13 -3.98 29.41
N LEU A 175 12.81 -4.19 29.42
CA LEU A 175 12.17 -5.40 28.89
C LEU A 175 12.27 -5.46 27.36
N GLN A 176 11.94 -4.38 26.66
CA GLN A 176 12.09 -4.29 25.20
C GLN A 176 13.51 -4.61 24.76
N ARG A 177 14.52 -4.09 25.47
CA ARG A 177 15.93 -4.37 25.17
C ARG A 177 16.30 -5.83 25.37
N LYS A 178 15.79 -6.48 26.43
CA LYS A 178 16.00 -7.92 26.67
C LYS A 178 15.36 -8.76 25.58
N LEU A 179 14.10 -8.47 25.21
CA LEU A 179 13.38 -9.17 24.15
C LEU A 179 14.04 -8.96 22.79
N TYR A 180 14.44 -7.73 22.46
CA TYR A 180 15.13 -7.41 21.22
C TYR A 180 16.44 -8.20 21.08
N LYS A 181 17.26 -8.25 22.16
CA LYS A 181 18.49 -9.05 22.16
C LYS A 181 18.21 -10.54 22.03
N LYS A 182 17.29 -11.09 22.82
CA LYS A 182 16.92 -12.51 22.74
C LYS A 182 16.40 -12.88 21.34
N PHE A 183 15.61 -12.00 20.71
CA PHE A 183 15.17 -12.19 19.33
C PHE A 183 16.35 -12.30 18.36
N LEU A 184 17.33 -11.38 18.46
CA LEU A 184 18.54 -11.44 17.64
C LEU A 184 19.42 -12.65 17.95
N ASP A 185 19.47 -13.12 19.19
CA ASP A 185 20.27 -14.29 19.56
C ASP A 185 19.64 -15.59 19.01
N VAL A 186 18.30 -15.70 19.04
CA VAL A 186 17.58 -16.90 18.59
C VAL A 186 17.36 -16.90 17.07
N HIS A 187 17.12 -15.74 16.47
CA HIS A 187 16.68 -15.59 15.07
C HIS A 187 17.58 -14.71 14.21
N GLY A 188 18.62 -14.10 14.79
CA GLY A 188 19.51 -13.22 14.05
C GLY A 188 20.32 -13.94 12.98
N PHE A 189 20.71 -13.16 11.98
CA PHE A 189 21.51 -13.55 10.81
C PHE A 189 22.97 -13.94 11.12
N THR A 190 23.30 -14.20 12.38
CA THR A 190 24.67 -14.47 12.85
C THR A 190 25.16 -15.87 12.45
N ASN A 191 24.26 -16.82 12.25
CA ASN A 191 24.60 -18.11 11.66
C ASN A 191 24.42 -18.05 10.14
N LYS A 192 25.53 -17.83 9.43
CA LYS A 192 25.68 -18.12 7.99
C LYS A 192 25.41 -19.60 7.71
N ARG A 193 24.15 -20.01 7.69
CA ARG A 193 23.74 -21.30 7.12
C ARG A 193 23.15 -21.02 5.76
N ASP A 194 23.62 -21.77 4.77
CA ASP A 194 23.31 -21.71 3.34
C ASP A 194 21.79 -21.79 3.07
N SER A 195 21.08 -20.69 3.31
CA SER A 195 19.67 -20.56 2.98
C SER A 195 19.56 -19.82 1.64
N SER A 196 18.81 -20.42 0.70
CA SER A 196 18.47 -19.81 -0.58
C SER A 196 17.94 -18.38 -0.41
N GLU A 197 18.31 -17.46 -1.30
CA GLU A 197 17.99 -16.02 -1.22
C GLU A 197 16.50 -15.72 -0.98
N LYS A 198 15.60 -16.55 -1.52
CA LYS A 198 14.14 -16.42 -1.32
C LYS A 198 13.71 -16.69 0.13
N THR A 199 14.37 -17.63 0.81
CA THR A 199 14.11 -17.98 2.22
C THR A 199 14.61 -16.87 3.14
N GLN A 200 15.76 -16.25 2.79
CA GLN A 200 16.34 -15.15 3.55
C GLN A 200 15.48 -13.87 3.49
N LYS A 201 14.89 -13.56 2.32
CA LYS A 201 13.96 -12.43 2.16
C LYS A 201 12.67 -12.60 2.99
N ARG A 202 12.08 -13.80 3.01
CA ARG A 202 10.88 -14.09 3.84
C ARG A 202 11.18 -14.00 5.35
N SER A 203 12.33 -14.52 5.78
CA SER A 203 12.79 -14.42 7.17
C SER A 203 13.02 -12.96 7.61
N PHE A 204 13.52 -12.10 6.72
CA PHE A 204 13.75 -10.69 7.03
C PHE A 204 12.46 -9.92 7.36
N PHE A 205 11.43 -10.01 6.51
CA PHE A 205 10.17 -9.28 6.74
C PHE A 205 9.46 -9.75 8.00
N ALA A 206 9.42 -11.07 8.22
CA ALA A 206 8.84 -11.63 9.43
C ALA A 206 9.62 -11.16 10.67
N GLY A 207 10.95 -11.10 10.59
CA GLY A 207 11.78 -10.62 11.69
C GLY A 207 11.63 -9.12 11.95
N TYR A 208 11.53 -8.32 10.89
CA TYR A 208 11.19 -6.90 11.00
C TYR A 208 9.85 -6.70 11.70
N GLN A 209 8.81 -7.45 11.33
CA GLN A 209 7.49 -7.37 11.95
C GLN A 209 7.56 -7.72 13.44
N ALA A 210 8.27 -8.79 13.81
CA ALA A 210 8.43 -9.17 15.21
C ALA A 210 9.18 -8.09 16.03
N LEU A 211 10.25 -7.52 15.48
CA LEU A 211 10.99 -6.42 16.11
C LEU A 211 10.16 -5.14 16.22
N ALA A 212 9.36 -4.81 15.20
CA ALA A 212 8.45 -3.67 15.22
C ALA A 212 7.40 -3.81 16.34
N GLN A 213 6.88 -5.02 16.54
CA GLN A 213 5.95 -5.32 17.65
C GLN A 213 6.62 -5.10 19.02
N ILE A 214 7.82 -5.64 19.23
CA ILE A 214 8.59 -5.44 20.47
C ILE A 214 8.81 -3.93 20.71
N CYS A 215 9.19 -3.19 19.68
CA CYS A 215 9.42 -1.74 19.76
C CYS A 215 8.13 -0.93 20.02
N ASN A 216 6.96 -1.43 19.61
CA ASN A 216 5.68 -0.78 19.89
C ASN A 216 5.20 -1.10 21.31
N HIS A 217 5.03 -2.38 21.65
CA HIS A 217 4.79 -2.83 23.01
C HIS A 217 5.05 -4.35 23.15
N PRO A 218 5.82 -4.82 24.14
CA PRO A 218 6.08 -6.25 24.35
C PRO A 218 4.82 -7.13 24.45
N GLY A 219 3.75 -6.59 25.03
CA GLY A 219 2.48 -7.29 25.20
C GLY A 219 1.77 -7.70 23.90
N ILE A 220 2.12 -7.08 22.77
CA ILE A 220 1.55 -7.46 21.46
C ILE A 220 1.89 -8.93 21.12
N LEU A 221 3.04 -9.43 21.57
CA LEU A 221 3.45 -10.81 21.33
C LEU A 221 2.50 -11.82 21.99
N GLU A 222 1.99 -11.49 23.18
CA GLU A 222 1.06 -12.33 23.93
C GLU A 222 -0.35 -12.25 23.36
N LEU A 223 -0.82 -11.05 23.02
CA LEU A 223 -2.12 -10.86 22.34
C LEU A 223 -2.21 -11.66 21.04
N MET A 224 -1.13 -11.72 20.24
CA MET A 224 -1.10 -12.54 19.02
C MET A 224 -1.08 -14.05 19.28
N LYS A 225 -0.65 -14.49 20.47
CA LYS A 225 -0.73 -15.90 20.86
C LYS A 225 -2.18 -16.26 21.21
N GLU A 226 -2.87 -15.38 21.93
CA GLU A 226 -4.28 -15.54 22.27
C GLU A 226 -5.18 -15.51 21.02
N ASP A 227 -4.93 -14.56 20.10
CA ASP A 227 -5.73 -14.37 18.88
C ASP A 227 -5.59 -15.54 17.88
N ARG A 228 -4.42 -16.19 17.82
CA ARG A 228 -4.25 -17.46 17.09
C ARG A 228 -5.09 -18.62 17.64
N GLY A 229 -5.53 -18.53 18.89
CA GLY A 229 -6.52 -19.43 19.47
C GLY A 229 -7.94 -19.20 18.93
N TYR A 230 -8.28 -17.95 18.58
CA TYR A 230 -9.60 -17.55 18.08
C TYR A 230 -9.72 -17.62 16.54
N MET A 231 -8.68 -17.21 15.80
CA MET A 231 -8.65 -17.21 14.33
C MET A 231 -8.85 -18.60 13.68
N LYS A 232 -8.51 -19.69 14.39
CA LYS A 232 -8.84 -21.06 13.94
C LYS A 232 -10.34 -21.29 13.74
N HIS A 233 -11.20 -20.47 14.37
CA HIS A 233 -12.66 -20.59 14.30
C HIS A 233 -13.31 -19.63 13.29
N GLU A 234 -12.65 -18.51 12.95
CA GLU A 234 -13.12 -17.50 11.98
C GLU A 234 -12.59 -17.70 10.55
N ASP A 235 -11.42 -18.33 10.38
CA ASP A 235 -10.86 -18.68 9.06
C ASP A 235 -11.80 -19.57 8.22
N ALA A 236 -12.71 -20.31 8.86
CA ALA A 236 -13.73 -21.10 8.16
C ALA A 236 -14.81 -20.23 7.49
N VAL A 237 -15.02 -19.00 7.97
CA VAL A 237 -16.05 -18.06 7.50
C VAL A 237 -15.46 -17.03 6.53
N GLU A 238 -14.24 -16.56 6.78
CA GLU A 238 -13.59 -15.52 5.97
C GLU A 238 -13.01 -16.02 4.64
N ASN A 239 -12.69 -17.32 4.53
CA ASN A 239 -12.33 -17.96 3.26
C ASN A 239 -13.45 -17.90 2.20
N PHE A 240 -14.67 -17.49 2.58
CA PHE A 240 -15.79 -17.25 1.67
C PHE A 240 -15.79 -15.81 1.09
N LEU A 241 -15.03 -14.88 1.68
CA LEU A 241 -15.00 -13.46 1.32
C LEU A 241 -13.61 -12.96 0.87
N ALA A 242 -12.53 -13.65 1.23
CA ALA A 242 -11.15 -13.25 0.89
C ALA A 242 -10.62 -13.97 -0.37
N GLU A 243 -11.07 -13.54 -1.56
CA GLU A 243 -10.21 -13.51 -2.76
C GLU A 243 -9.78 -12.05 -3.02
N ASP A 244 -9.27 -11.39 -1.99
CA ASP A 244 -8.62 -10.09 -2.07
C ASP A 244 -7.11 -10.29 -1.86
N SER A 245 -6.43 -10.81 -2.88
CA SER A 245 -4.97 -10.65 -3.00
C SER A 245 -4.68 -9.87 -4.26
N CYS A 246 -4.34 -8.59 -4.07
CA CYS A 246 -3.72 -7.78 -5.10
C CYS A 246 -2.30 -8.28 -5.26
N SER A 247 -2.08 -9.26 -6.14
CA SER A 247 -0.73 -9.61 -6.58
C SER A 247 -0.23 -8.51 -7.54
N ASP A 248 0.14 -7.36 -6.98
CA ASP A 248 1.02 -6.40 -7.65
C ASP A 248 2.47 -6.81 -7.37
N ASP A 249 2.89 -7.93 -7.94
CA ASP A 249 4.32 -8.20 -8.08
C ASP A 249 4.80 -7.51 -9.36
N ASN A 250 5.64 -6.48 -9.19
CA ASN A 250 6.49 -5.96 -10.25
C ASN A 250 7.49 -7.06 -10.64
N ILE A 251 7.08 -7.93 -11.56
CA ILE A 251 8.02 -8.83 -12.22
C ILE A 251 8.42 -8.16 -13.54
N ASP A 252 9.66 -7.69 -13.53
CA ASP A 252 10.38 -7.25 -14.71
C ASP A 252 10.65 -8.51 -15.57
N TYR A 253 9.96 -8.62 -16.70
CA TYR A 253 10.07 -9.74 -17.62
C TYR A 253 10.68 -9.25 -18.92
N ASN A 254 12.01 -9.23 -18.96
CA ASN A 254 12.74 -9.49 -20.18
C ASN A 254 12.98 -11.00 -20.27
N GLU A 255 12.05 -11.75 -20.87
CA GLU A 255 12.40 -13.00 -21.57
C GLU A 255 11.25 -13.50 -22.46
N ILE A 256 11.65 -13.99 -23.62
CA ILE A 256 10.87 -14.28 -24.82
C ILE A 256 10.04 -15.56 -24.68
N ALA A 257 8.90 -15.57 -25.39
CA ALA A 257 7.89 -16.61 -25.46
C ALA A 257 8.41 -18.04 -25.70
N GLY A 258 7.78 -19.00 -25.02
CA GLY A 258 7.85 -20.43 -25.31
C GLY A 258 6.69 -21.19 -24.63
N GLU A 259 5.78 -21.71 -25.44
CA GLU A 259 4.56 -22.44 -25.07
C GLU A 259 4.79 -23.60 -24.08
N LYS A 260 3.96 -23.72 -23.03
CA LYS A 260 3.66 -25.02 -22.40
C LYS A 260 2.21 -25.18 -21.95
N LEU A 261 1.68 -26.33 -22.37
CA LEU A 261 0.35 -26.91 -22.22
C LEU A 261 -0.11 -27.02 -20.75
N ARG A 262 -1.35 -26.61 -20.46
CA ARG A 262 -2.02 -26.74 -19.15
C ARG A 262 -2.42 -28.19 -18.88
N ASN A 263 -1.78 -28.86 -17.93
CA ASN A 263 -2.37 -30.01 -17.24
C ASN A 263 -3.09 -29.54 -15.97
N LYS A 264 -4.41 -29.76 -15.94
CA LYS A 264 -5.25 -29.63 -14.74
C LYS A 264 -5.05 -30.89 -13.91
N ASN A 265 -4.54 -30.75 -12.69
CA ASN A 265 -4.82 -31.57 -11.49
C ASN A 265 -3.71 -31.38 -10.46
N GLU A 266 -3.62 -30.19 -9.85
CA GLU A 266 -2.97 -30.04 -8.55
C GLU A 266 -3.83 -29.14 -7.66
N VAL A 267 -4.28 -29.72 -6.55
CA VAL A 267 -4.97 -29.04 -5.46
C VAL A 267 -3.96 -28.06 -4.82
N PRO A 268 -4.28 -26.77 -4.61
CA PRO A 268 -3.34 -25.85 -4.00
C PRO A 268 -3.22 -26.16 -2.50
N LEU A 269 -2.08 -26.73 -2.10
CA LEU A 269 -1.68 -26.85 -0.70
C LEU A 269 -1.38 -25.45 -0.15
N ARG A 270 -2.36 -24.81 0.50
CA ARG A 270 -2.17 -23.54 1.19
C ARG A 270 -1.25 -23.75 2.40
N LYS A 271 -0.02 -23.26 2.31
CA LYS A 271 0.96 -23.21 3.41
C LYS A 271 0.66 -21.98 4.28
N THR A 272 0.20 -22.22 5.50
CA THR A 272 0.28 -21.28 6.63
C THR A 272 1.76 -21.07 7.00
N ASP A 273 2.41 -20.09 6.38
CA ASP A 273 3.86 -19.86 6.43
C ASP A 273 4.29 -19.03 7.66
N ASN A 274 3.76 -19.35 8.85
CA ASN A 274 4.24 -18.81 10.14
C ASN A 274 5.36 -19.66 10.78
N GLY A 275 5.77 -20.76 10.13
CA GLY A 275 6.78 -21.69 10.64
C GLY A 275 8.25 -21.21 10.54
N PHE A 276 8.50 -19.90 10.47
CA PHE A 276 9.85 -19.35 10.31
C PHE A 276 10.59 -19.07 11.61
N PHE A 277 9.87 -18.90 12.73
CA PHE A 277 10.47 -18.61 14.03
C PHE A 277 10.03 -19.64 15.07
N HIS A 278 10.95 -19.97 15.98
CA HIS A 278 10.67 -20.80 17.15
C HIS A 278 9.49 -20.20 17.91
N GLU A 279 8.40 -20.96 18.03
CA GLU A 279 7.26 -20.55 18.85
C GLU A 279 7.73 -20.30 20.28
N ASP A 280 7.15 -19.32 20.97
CA ASP A 280 7.34 -19.13 22.41
C ASP A 280 8.75 -18.70 22.91
N TRP A 281 9.65 -18.25 22.02
CA TRP A 281 10.98 -17.74 22.41
C TRP A 281 10.95 -16.62 23.47
N TRP A 282 9.83 -15.91 23.59
CA TRP A 282 9.61 -14.79 24.49
C TRP A 282 8.94 -15.16 25.83
N ASN A 283 8.39 -16.38 25.96
CA ASN A 283 7.61 -16.79 27.15
C ASN A 283 8.39 -16.62 28.46
N ASP A 284 9.69 -16.96 28.47
CA ASP A 284 10.51 -16.86 29.69
C ASP A 284 10.72 -15.41 30.16
N LEU A 285 10.51 -14.44 29.26
CA LEU A 285 10.70 -13.01 29.52
C LEU A 285 9.39 -12.27 29.78
N LEU A 286 8.26 -12.78 29.31
CA LEU A 286 6.93 -12.24 29.53
C LEU A 286 6.18 -13.18 30.49
N GLN A 287 6.23 -12.86 31.78
CA GLN A 287 5.43 -13.57 32.77
C GLN A 287 3.97 -13.09 32.63
N GLY A 288 3.04 -14.04 32.40
CA GLY A 288 1.68 -13.85 31.87
C GLY A 288 0.67 -13.04 32.68
N LYS A 289 1.08 -11.96 33.36
CA LYS A 289 0.19 -10.96 33.97
C LYS A 289 0.58 -9.51 33.68
N ASN A 290 1.77 -9.25 33.13
CA ASN A 290 2.27 -7.88 33.00
C ASN A 290 2.17 -7.31 31.57
N CYS A 291 1.44 -7.98 30.67
CA CYS A 291 1.22 -7.57 29.27
C CYS A 291 0.55 -6.19 29.10
N LYS A 292 -0.15 -5.72 30.13
CA LYS A 292 -0.89 -4.44 30.13
C LYS A 292 -0.13 -3.31 30.83
N GLU A 293 1.06 -3.56 31.36
CA GLU A 293 1.86 -2.51 32.01
C GLU A 293 2.44 -1.57 30.95
N VAL A 294 2.02 -0.32 30.99
CA VAL A 294 2.44 0.74 30.07
C VAL A 294 3.96 0.96 30.13
N ASP A 295 4.55 0.81 31.31
CA ASP A 295 5.98 1.03 31.58
C ASP A 295 6.92 0.14 30.76
N TYR A 296 6.37 -0.89 30.13
CA TYR A 296 7.14 -1.81 29.29
C TYR A 296 7.41 -1.28 27.89
N SER A 297 6.83 -0.15 27.49
CA SER A 297 7.21 0.53 26.26
C SER A 297 7.44 2.01 26.49
N GLY A 298 8.64 2.48 26.18
CA GLY A 298 8.93 3.92 26.24
C GLY A 298 7.99 4.74 25.35
N LYS A 299 7.56 4.19 24.21
CA LYS A 299 6.60 4.87 23.32
C LYS A 299 5.22 5.00 23.98
N MET A 300 4.76 3.97 24.69
CA MET A 300 3.45 3.98 25.35
C MET A 300 3.43 4.92 26.55
N VAL A 301 4.49 4.94 27.35
CA VAL A 301 4.64 5.90 28.45
C VAL A 301 4.53 7.33 27.91
N LEU A 302 5.36 7.67 26.91
CA LEU A 302 5.35 9.02 26.32
C LEU A 302 4.00 9.36 25.67
N LEU A 303 3.37 8.40 24.98
CA LEU A 303 2.05 8.62 24.37
C LEU A 303 0.99 8.95 25.42
N LEU A 304 0.92 8.18 26.51
CA LEU A 304 -0.06 8.43 27.58
C LEU A 304 0.23 9.75 28.32
N ASP A 305 1.49 10.09 28.52
CA ASP A 305 1.87 11.40 29.09
C ASP A 305 1.39 12.54 28.19
N ILE A 306 1.61 12.46 26.88
CA ILE A 306 1.14 13.46 25.91
C ILE A 306 -0.38 13.56 25.93
N LEU A 307 -1.09 12.43 25.92
CA LEU A 307 -2.56 12.41 25.95
C LEU A 307 -3.12 13.00 27.25
N THR A 308 -2.46 12.72 28.38
CA THR A 308 -2.83 13.29 29.69
C THR A 308 -2.64 14.81 29.67
N MET A 309 -1.49 15.30 29.18
CA MET A 309 -1.23 16.73 29.03
C MET A 309 -2.23 17.41 28.08
N CYS A 310 -2.59 16.76 26.96
CA CYS A 310 -3.64 17.26 26.07
C CYS A 310 -4.98 17.34 26.78
N SER A 311 -5.36 16.31 27.55
CA SER A 311 -6.61 16.29 28.32
C SER A 311 -6.65 17.41 29.36
N ASP A 312 -5.56 17.65 30.08
CA ASP A 312 -5.46 18.69 31.11
C ASP A 312 -5.61 20.11 30.53
N VAL A 313 -5.11 20.31 29.30
CA VAL A 313 -5.24 21.59 28.57
C VAL A 313 -6.58 21.69 27.83
N GLY A 314 -7.30 20.57 27.65
CA GLY A 314 -8.55 20.50 26.89
C GLY A 314 -8.36 20.38 25.37
N ASP A 315 -7.16 20.05 24.92
CA ASP A 315 -6.83 19.86 23.52
C ASP A 315 -7.29 18.50 23.00
N LYS A 316 -7.71 18.46 21.73
CA LYS A 316 -8.04 17.21 21.04
C LYS A 316 -6.77 16.61 20.45
N ALA A 317 -6.53 15.33 20.74
CA ALA A 317 -5.42 14.58 20.18
C ALA A 317 -5.91 13.56 19.15
N LEU A 318 -5.13 13.37 18.07
CA LEU A 318 -5.29 12.28 17.11
C LEU A 318 -4.09 11.36 17.22
N VAL A 319 -4.35 10.06 17.38
CA VAL A 319 -3.32 9.02 17.46
C VAL A 319 -3.43 8.15 16.22
N PHE A 320 -2.31 8.00 15.51
CA PHE A 320 -2.20 7.13 14.34
C PHE A 320 -1.33 5.92 14.68
N SER A 321 -1.79 4.72 14.33
CA SER A 321 -1.06 3.47 14.44
C SER A 321 -1.19 2.71 13.11
N GLN A 322 -0.17 1.95 12.74
CA GLN A 322 -0.12 1.18 11.48
C GLN A 322 -0.55 -0.26 11.71
#